data_AF-A0A0Q5CB17-F1
#
_entry.id   AF-A0A0Q5CB17-F1
#
_cell.length_a   1.000
_cell.length_b   1.000
_cell.length_c   1.000
_cell.angle_alpha   90.00
_cell.angle_beta   90.00
_cell.angle_gamma   90.00
#
_symmetry.space_group_name_H-M   'P 1'
#
loop_
_entity.id
_entity.type
_entity.pdbx_description
1 polymer ?
#
loop_
_entity_poly.entity_id
_entity_poly.type
_entity_poly.pdbx_seq_one_letter_code
_entity_poly.pdbx_strand_id
1 'polypeptide(L)'
;MGALAITTPAAAQDVGSPAAAVSTGVAPAEGLAGAPAVPTASPPASVASEPGATSAQLPASNKAAGVAHDFSPIGMFRTADVVVQAVMVTLLLASVVTWAIFLVKTLSLTLAKRQIRSSLTALRSVGNLPEANEQIRRGVGALLLVEVEGEVVLSQGLPSEGIKERAAIALTRIEARVGKRMASGTGILATVGSIGPFVGLFGTVWGIMGSFIGIANSNTTSLAVVAPGIAEALLATGIGLVAAIPAVVIYNALTRSITGYRALVGDAVALVMCHLSRDLDTRETVTYGRPSNLRLAAE
;
A
#
# COMPACT_ATOMS: atom_id res chain seq x y z
N MET A 1 12.47 -27.05 -60.50
CA MET A 1 13.33 -25.89 -60.84
C MET A 1 12.63 -24.65 -60.33
N GLY A 2 13.11 -23.78 -59.45
CA GLY A 2 14.28 -23.65 -58.55
C GLY A 2 13.87 -22.56 -57.53
N ALA A 3 14.10 -22.76 -56.24
CA ALA A 3 15.21 -22.18 -55.47
C ALA A 3 15.03 -20.70 -55.04
N LEU A 4 14.92 -20.52 -53.70
CA LEU A 4 15.54 -19.52 -52.81
C LEU A 4 15.54 -18.02 -53.17
N ALA A 5 15.04 -17.19 -52.24
CA ALA A 5 15.82 -16.09 -51.65
C ALA A 5 15.16 -15.52 -50.37
N ILE A 6 15.99 -15.45 -49.32
CA ILE A 6 15.77 -14.81 -48.03
C ILE A 6 16.16 -13.33 -48.19
N THR A 7 15.38 -12.40 -47.62
CA THR A 7 15.88 -11.05 -47.32
C THR A 7 15.15 -10.45 -46.11
N THR A 8 15.99 -9.97 -45.19
CA THR A 8 15.74 -9.29 -43.91
C THR A 8 15.47 -7.80 -44.14
N PRO A 9 14.89 -7.08 -43.15
CA PRO A 9 15.33 -5.72 -42.91
C PRO A 9 15.79 -5.47 -41.46
N ALA A 10 16.91 -4.76 -41.38
CA ALA A 10 17.42 -3.96 -40.27
C ALA A 10 16.51 -2.72 -40.04
N ALA A 11 16.60 -1.84 -39.04
CA ALA A 11 17.56 -1.56 -37.97
C ALA A 11 16.79 -0.74 -36.90
N ALA A 12 17.19 -0.82 -35.63
CA ALA A 12 16.85 0.19 -34.63
C ALA A 12 18.11 0.54 -33.85
N GLN A 13 18.47 1.82 -33.88
CA GLN A 13 19.56 2.43 -33.12
C GLN A 13 19.12 2.59 -31.66
N ASP A 14 20.03 2.32 -30.73
CA ASP A 14 19.92 2.85 -29.36
C ASP A 14 21.29 3.31 -28.87
N VAL A 15 21.32 4.51 -28.31
CA VAL A 15 22.52 5.27 -27.92
C VAL A 15 22.57 5.37 -26.41
N GLY A 16 23.61 4.77 -25.82
CA GLY A 16 24.41 5.34 -24.73
C GLY A 16 23.87 5.26 -23.29
N SER A 17 24.52 4.41 -22.47
CA SER A 17 24.69 4.64 -21.03
C SER A 17 26.00 3.97 -20.53
N PRO A 18 26.82 4.60 -19.65
CA PRO A 18 28.21 4.15 -19.44
C PRO A 18 28.47 3.36 -18.13
N ALA A 19 29.46 2.48 -18.25
CA ALA A 19 30.55 2.15 -17.30
C ALA A 19 30.26 1.52 -15.92
N ALA A 20 30.73 0.28 -15.74
CA ALA A 20 31.77 -0.08 -14.75
C ALA A 20 32.20 -1.55 -14.97
N ALA A 21 33.46 -1.76 -15.35
CA ALA A 21 34.08 -3.08 -15.50
C ALA A 21 34.91 -3.43 -14.25
N VAL A 22 34.72 -4.65 -13.76
CA VAL A 22 35.45 -5.27 -12.65
C VAL A 22 36.61 -6.09 -13.23
N SER A 23 37.82 -5.93 -12.70
CA SER A 23 38.93 -6.85 -12.92
C SER A 23 39.57 -7.21 -11.58
N THR A 24 39.60 -8.52 -11.29
CA THR A 24 40.34 -9.15 -10.19
C THR A 24 41.61 -9.82 -10.73
N GLY A 25 42.75 -9.59 -10.07
CA GLY A 25 44.03 -10.25 -10.34
C GLY A 25 44.80 -10.51 -9.05
N VAL A 26 45.47 -11.66 -9.01
CA VAL A 26 45.94 -12.48 -7.87
C VAL A 26 47.33 -12.08 -7.32
N ALA A 27 47.60 -12.44 -6.05
CA ALA A 27 48.83 -12.26 -5.25
C ALA A 27 50.05 -13.13 -5.72
N PRO A 28 51.29 -13.00 -5.16
CA PRO A 28 51.64 -13.55 -3.82
C PRO A 28 52.72 -12.76 -3.01
N ALA A 29 53.09 -13.34 -1.86
CA ALA A 29 53.77 -12.83 -0.67
C ALA A 29 55.31 -12.68 -0.69
N GLU A 30 55.86 -11.85 0.21
CA GLU A 30 57.01 -12.12 1.12
C GLU A 30 57.26 -10.91 2.06
N GLY A 31 57.71 -11.15 3.29
CA GLY A 31 57.73 -10.16 4.38
C GLY A 31 59.10 -9.58 4.73
N LEU A 32 59.14 -8.73 5.77
CA LEU A 32 60.12 -8.70 6.88
C LEU A 32 59.91 -7.46 7.76
N ALA A 33 60.23 -7.64 9.04
CA ALA A 33 59.99 -6.76 10.17
C ALA A 33 60.91 -5.51 10.23
N GLY A 34 60.49 -4.51 11.02
CA GLY A 34 61.37 -3.45 11.50
C GLY A 34 60.64 -2.28 12.16
N ALA A 35 60.49 -2.29 13.49
CA ALA A 35 60.39 -1.07 14.31
C ALA A 35 61.79 -0.41 14.36
N PRO A 36 61.99 0.91 14.64
CA PRO A 36 61.61 1.50 15.94
C PRO A 36 61.37 3.04 16.01
N ALA A 37 61.06 3.48 17.24
CA ALA A 37 61.53 4.68 17.94
C ALA A 37 60.77 6.03 17.83
N VAL A 38 60.23 6.40 19.00
CA VAL A 38 59.77 7.70 19.50
C VAL A 38 60.97 8.58 19.89
N PRO A 39 60.93 9.91 19.76
CA PRO A 39 61.85 10.79 20.49
C PRO A 39 61.20 11.45 21.72
N THR A 40 62.06 11.55 22.73
CA THR A 40 61.88 11.99 24.12
C THR A 40 61.92 13.51 24.35
N ALA A 41 61.46 13.89 25.54
CA ALA A 41 61.21 15.20 26.13
C ALA A 41 62.39 16.18 26.30
N SER A 42 62.07 17.47 26.58
CA SER A 42 62.58 18.21 27.77
C SER A 42 61.73 19.48 28.10
N PRO A 43 61.62 19.90 29.38
CA PRO A 43 60.72 20.96 29.88
C PRO A 43 61.45 22.27 30.23
N PRO A 44 60.74 23.28 30.77
CA PRO A 44 61.26 23.91 31.99
C PRO A 44 60.23 24.05 33.12
N ALA A 45 60.75 24.01 34.34
CA ALA A 45 60.06 24.23 35.60
C ALA A 45 60.09 25.72 36.01
N SER A 46 59.06 26.20 36.71
CA SER A 46 59.19 26.75 38.07
C SER A 46 57.83 27.19 38.62
N VAL A 47 57.65 26.89 39.91
CA VAL A 47 56.49 27.15 40.75
C VAL A 47 56.75 28.43 41.53
N ALA A 48 55.76 29.31 41.73
CA ALA A 48 55.47 29.94 43.04
C ALA A 48 54.39 31.05 42.97
N SER A 49 53.45 30.97 43.93
CA SER A 49 52.75 32.06 44.64
C SER A 49 51.44 32.65 44.08
N GLU A 50 50.31 32.17 44.61
CA GLU A 50 49.20 33.03 45.07
C GLU A 50 49.64 33.72 46.39
N PRO A 51 49.22 34.96 46.74
CA PRO A 51 47.82 35.24 47.08
C PRO A 51 47.31 36.64 46.70
N GLY A 52 46.00 36.76 46.45
CA GLY A 52 45.37 38.07 46.24
C GLY A 52 43.89 37.97 45.99
N ALA A 53 43.11 37.73 47.06
CA ALA A 53 41.67 37.90 47.05
C ALA A 53 41.34 39.36 46.65
N THR A 54 40.69 39.53 45.50
CA THR A 54 39.84 40.68 45.22
C THR A 54 38.57 40.13 44.59
N SER A 55 37.53 40.09 45.42
CA SER A 55 36.15 39.90 45.02
C SER A 55 35.73 41.10 44.16
N ALA A 56 36.04 41.05 42.86
CA ALA A 56 35.41 41.92 41.89
C ALA A 56 34.02 41.32 41.59
N GLN A 57 33.02 41.80 42.32
CA GLN A 57 31.60 41.60 42.00
C GLN A 57 31.40 41.85 40.50
N LEU A 58 31.11 40.77 39.75
CA LEU A 58 30.48 40.89 38.45
C LEU A 58 29.17 41.65 38.66
N PRO A 59 28.91 42.78 37.98
CA PRO A 59 27.55 43.27 37.91
C PRO A 59 26.73 42.17 37.24
N ALA A 60 25.87 41.52 38.02
CA ALA A 60 24.80 40.67 37.52
C ALA A 60 23.87 41.56 36.68
N SER A 61 24.28 41.83 35.44
CA SER A 61 23.37 42.29 34.41
C SER A 61 22.52 41.09 34.04
N ASN A 62 21.52 40.86 34.88
CA ASN A 62 20.42 39.96 34.62
C ASN A 62 19.62 40.56 33.46
N LYS A 63 20.13 40.36 32.26
CA LYS A 63 19.38 40.50 31.02
C LYS A 63 19.46 39.20 30.23
N ALA A 64 19.19 38.10 30.93
CA ALA A 64 18.54 36.97 30.32
C ALA A 64 17.09 37.36 30.00
N ALA A 65 16.91 38.28 29.05
CA ALA A 65 15.69 38.28 28.24
C ALA A 65 15.83 37.09 27.28
N GLY A 66 15.86 35.87 27.85
CA GLY A 66 15.70 34.67 27.08
C GLY A 66 14.32 34.74 26.49
N VAL A 67 14.23 34.96 25.18
CA VAL A 67 13.00 34.71 24.44
C VAL A 67 12.67 33.25 24.73
N ALA A 68 11.67 33.01 25.58
CA ALA A 68 11.19 31.68 25.86
C ALA A 68 10.59 31.15 24.57
N HIS A 69 11.37 30.37 23.81
CA HIS A 69 10.87 29.69 22.63
C HIS A 69 9.88 28.62 23.11
N ASP A 70 8.62 28.76 22.70
CA ASP A 70 7.59 27.77 22.95
C ASP A 70 7.80 26.58 21.99
N PHE A 71 8.44 25.53 22.48
CA PHE A 71 8.63 24.26 21.76
C PHE A 71 7.38 23.36 21.81
N SER A 72 6.20 23.90 22.14
CA SER A 72 4.96 23.17 21.94
C SER A 72 4.75 22.89 20.44
N PRO A 73 4.15 21.75 20.05
CA PRO A 73 3.89 21.44 18.64
C PRO A 73 3.07 22.52 17.93
N ILE A 74 2.19 23.20 18.66
CA ILE A 74 1.37 24.29 18.12
C ILE A 74 2.16 25.60 17.97
N GLY A 75 3.09 25.88 18.89
CA GLY A 75 4.03 26.99 18.81
C GLY A 75 4.93 26.83 17.58
N MET A 76 5.57 25.66 17.47
CA MET A 76 6.42 25.25 16.34
C MET A 76 5.67 25.32 15.00
N PHE A 77 4.40 24.89 14.95
CA PHE A 77 3.61 25.00 13.73
C PHE A 77 3.41 26.47 13.30
N ARG A 78 3.14 27.37 14.25
CA ARG A 78 2.89 28.79 13.94
C ARG A 78 4.15 29.55 13.52
N THR A 79 5.31 29.15 14.05
CA THR A 79 6.61 29.76 13.73
C THR A 79 7.24 29.19 12.47
N ALA A 80 6.79 28.02 12.01
CA ALA A 80 7.31 27.36 10.82
C ALA A 80 7.09 28.13 9.51
N ASP A 81 8.01 27.91 8.58
CA ASP A 81 7.90 28.38 7.20
C ASP A 81 6.62 27.85 6.52
N VAL A 82 6.04 28.66 5.63
CA VAL A 82 4.78 28.36 4.95
C VAL A 82 4.81 27.01 4.22
N VAL A 83 5.95 26.64 3.64
CA VAL A 83 6.09 25.35 2.95
C VAL A 83 6.05 24.19 3.94
N VAL A 84 6.72 24.31 5.10
CA VAL A 84 6.71 23.27 6.14
C VAL A 84 5.31 23.17 6.76
N GLN A 85 4.62 24.30 6.97
CA GLN A 85 3.22 24.32 7.39
C GLN A 85 2.32 23.57 6.39
N ALA A 86 2.47 23.82 5.08
CA ALA A 86 1.71 23.14 4.04
C ALA A 86 1.97 21.63 4.02
N VAL A 87 3.22 21.21 4.21
CA VAL A 87 3.61 19.78 4.35
C VAL A 87 2.90 19.15 5.55
N MET A 88 2.98 19.77 6.73
CA MET A 88 2.35 19.26 7.95
C MET A 88 0.82 19.16 7.82
N VAL A 89 0.17 20.17 7.26
CA VAL A 89 -1.29 20.17 7.03
C VAL A 89 -1.69 19.07 6.05
N THR A 90 -0.95 18.90 4.96
CA THR A 90 -1.22 17.87 3.96
C THR A 90 -1.10 16.46 4.56
N LEU A 91 -0.06 16.21 5.35
CA LEU A 91 0.14 14.93 6.05
C LEU A 91 -0.96 14.68 7.09
N LEU A 92 -1.40 15.71 7.81
CA LEU A 92 -2.51 15.61 8.75
C LEU A 92 -3.82 15.25 8.04
N LEU A 93 -4.13 15.90 6.92
CA LEU A 93 -5.31 15.57 6.10
C LEU A 93 -5.23 14.15 5.55
N ALA A 94 -4.06 13.71 5.08
CA ALA A 94 -3.84 12.34 4.62
C ALA A 94 -4.07 11.30 5.73
N SER A 95 -3.71 11.63 6.98
CA SER A 95 -4.00 10.79 8.15
C SER A 95 -5.50 10.69 8.40
N VAL A 96 -6.24 11.81 8.37
CA VAL A 96 -7.70 11.81 8.53
C VAL A 96 -8.39 10.98 7.44
N VAL A 97 -7.98 11.13 6.18
CA VAL A 97 -8.48 10.34 5.06
C VAL A 97 -8.21 8.84 5.26
N THR A 98 -7.02 8.48 5.75
CA THR A 98 -6.65 7.10 6.06
C THR A 98 -7.61 6.47 7.07
N TRP A 99 -7.91 7.16 8.17
CA TRP A 99 -8.86 6.68 9.18
C TRP A 99 -10.30 6.63 8.68
N ALA A 100 -10.73 7.62 7.88
CA ALA A 100 -12.06 7.61 7.28
C ALA A 100 -12.25 6.40 6.35
N ILE A 101 -11.27 6.12 5.48
CA ILE A 101 -11.31 4.95 4.59
C ILE A 101 -11.30 3.66 5.41
N PHE A 102 -10.48 3.57 6.47
CA PHE A 102 -10.46 2.40 7.35
C PHE A 102 -11.84 2.06 7.90
N LEU A 103 -12.53 3.04 8.49
CA LEU A 103 -13.85 2.84 9.10
C LEU A 103 -14.89 2.42 8.06
N VAL A 104 -14.99 3.19 6.97
CA VAL A 104 -15.98 2.92 5.90
C VAL A 104 -15.73 1.56 5.26
N LYS A 105 -14.48 1.24 4.90
CA LYS A 105 -14.15 -0.01 4.23
C LYS A 105 -14.32 -1.20 5.16
N THR A 106 -13.92 -1.10 6.42
CA THR A 106 -14.09 -2.18 7.39
C THR A 106 -15.56 -2.51 7.58
N LEU A 107 -16.43 -1.50 7.74
CA LEU A 107 -17.87 -1.73 7.84
C LEU A 107 -18.46 -2.32 6.55
N SER A 108 -18.13 -1.74 5.38
CA SER A 108 -18.65 -2.24 4.10
C SER A 108 -18.25 -3.69 3.83
N LEU A 109 -17.01 -4.07 4.19
CA LEU A 109 -16.45 -5.38 3.91
C LEU A 109 -16.96 -6.42 4.90
N THR A 110 -17.15 -6.05 6.17
CA THR A 110 -17.74 -6.95 7.18
C THR A 110 -19.19 -7.24 6.87
N LEU A 111 -19.98 -6.24 6.48
CA LEU A 111 -21.37 -6.44 6.04
C LEU A 111 -21.45 -7.30 4.77
N ALA A 112 -20.64 -6.99 3.76
CA ALA A 112 -20.60 -7.77 2.53
C ALA A 112 -20.18 -9.24 2.76
N LYS A 113 -19.20 -9.48 3.64
CA LYS A 113 -18.77 -10.83 4.05
C LYS A 113 -19.88 -11.59 4.79
N ARG A 114 -20.58 -10.93 5.72
CA ARG A 114 -21.72 -11.54 6.42
C ARG A 114 -22.81 -11.94 5.44
N GLN A 115 -23.14 -11.05 4.51
CA GLN A 115 -24.18 -11.31 3.50
C GLN A 115 -23.82 -12.46 2.57
N ILE A 116 -22.61 -12.48 1.99
CA ILE A 116 -22.22 -13.58 1.09
C ILE A 116 -22.12 -14.92 1.82
N ARG A 117 -21.68 -14.94 3.09
CA ARG A 117 -21.68 -16.17 3.90
C ARG A 117 -23.10 -16.70 4.12
N SER A 118 -24.06 -15.82 4.41
CA SER A 118 -25.46 -16.22 4.50
C SER A 118 -25.99 -16.77 3.16
N SER A 119 -25.64 -16.15 2.04
CA SER A 119 -25.97 -16.68 0.70
C SER A 119 -25.33 -18.03 0.43
N LEU A 120 -24.07 -18.25 0.83
CA LEU A 120 -23.40 -19.54 0.70
C LEU A 120 -24.08 -20.64 1.53
N THR A 121 -24.51 -20.33 2.76
CA THR A 121 -25.26 -21.29 3.58
C THR A 121 -26.57 -21.68 2.91
N ALA A 122 -27.32 -20.71 2.38
CA ALA A 122 -28.58 -20.96 1.66
C ALA A 122 -28.36 -21.75 0.37
N LEU A 123 -27.35 -21.39 -0.45
CA LEU A 123 -26.99 -22.14 -1.67
C LEU A 123 -26.62 -23.60 -1.35
N ARG A 124 -25.97 -23.86 -0.21
CA ARG A 124 -25.62 -25.23 0.19
C ARG A 124 -26.81 -26.04 0.69
N SER A 125 -27.87 -25.40 1.18
CA SER A 125 -29.05 -26.09 1.71
C SER A 125 -30.11 -26.42 0.67
N VAL A 126 -30.14 -25.71 -0.45
CA VAL A 126 -31.15 -25.88 -1.51
C VAL A 126 -30.71 -26.89 -2.56
N GLY A 127 -31.67 -27.52 -3.24
CA GLY A 127 -31.39 -28.51 -4.29
C GLY A 127 -31.23 -27.92 -5.69
N ASN A 128 -31.95 -26.83 -5.96
CA ASN A 128 -32.20 -26.24 -7.28
C ASN A 128 -32.16 -24.70 -7.25
N LEU A 129 -32.08 -24.06 -8.42
CA LEU A 129 -32.00 -22.60 -8.55
C LEU A 129 -33.27 -21.85 -8.13
N PRO A 130 -34.51 -22.31 -8.47
CA PRO A 130 -35.73 -21.61 -8.04
C PRO A 130 -35.83 -21.44 -6.52
N GLU A 131 -35.55 -22.51 -5.77
CA GLU A 131 -35.56 -22.47 -4.30
C GLU A 131 -34.48 -21.52 -3.74
N ALA A 132 -33.31 -21.47 -4.38
CA ALA A 132 -32.26 -20.52 -4.03
C ALA A 132 -32.73 -19.06 -4.19
N ASN A 133 -33.50 -18.77 -5.25
CA ASN A 133 -33.99 -17.42 -5.57
C ASN A 133 -35.03 -16.92 -4.55
N GLU A 134 -35.82 -17.84 -3.97
CA GLU A 134 -36.77 -17.51 -2.92
C GLU A 134 -36.08 -17.13 -1.60
N GLN A 135 -35.01 -17.85 -1.24
CA GLN A 135 -34.27 -17.63 0.01
C GLN A 135 -33.29 -16.44 -0.08
N ILE A 136 -32.64 -16.23 -1.22
CA ILE A 136 -31.56 -15.25 -1.39
C ILE A 136 -32.08 -14.01 -2.11
N ARG A 137 -32.60 -13.05 -1.33
CA ARG A 137 -33.30 -11.88 -1.89
C ARG A 137 -32.46 -10.61 -2.07
N ARG A 138 -31.25 -10.55 -1.50
CA ARG A 138 -30.42 -9.32 -1.50
C ARG A 138 -28.94 -9.62 -1.62
N GLY A 139 -28.20 -8.65 -2.15
CA GLY A 139 -26.73 -8.65 -2.20
C GLY A 139 -26.18 -9.40 -3.40
N VAL A 140 -24.90 -9.78 -3.29
CA VAL A 140 -24.19 -10.41 -4.41
C VAL A 140 -24.76 -11.78 -4.75
N GLY A 141 -25.16 -12.58 -3.77
CA GLY A 141 -25.82 -13.87 -4.04
C GLY A 141 -27.07 -13.73 -4.91
N ALA A 142 -27.93 -12.75 -4.60
CA ALA A 142 -29.12 -12.47 -5.41
C ALA A 142 -28.76 -11.96 -6.81
N LEU A 143 -27.74 -11.11 -6.93
CA LEU A 143 -27.25 -10.63 -8.24
C LEU A 143 -26.78 -11.79 -9.13
N LEU A 144 -26.08 -12.79 -8.55
CA LEU A 144 -25.63 -13.97 -9.30
C LEU A 144 -26.83 -14.80 -9.79
N LEU A 145 -27.83 -15.03 -8.93
CA LEU A 145 -29.02 -15.81 -9.29
C LEU A 145 -29.84 -15.13 -10.39
N VAL A 146 -30.06 -13.80 -10.28
CA VAL A 146 -30.79 -13.02 -11.29
C VAL A 146 -30.08 -13.07 -12.65
N GLU A 147 -28.75 -13.01 -12.67
CA GLU A 147 -27.98 -13.08 -13.92
C GLU A 147 -28.14 -14.46 -14.59
N VAL A 148 -28.03 -15.55 -13.81
CA VAL A 148 -28.20 -16.92 -14.34
C VAL A 148 -29.62 -17.16 -14.82
N GLU A 149 -30.61 -16.73 -14.04
CA GLU A 149 -32.02 -16.87 -14.43
C GLU A 149 -32.31 -16.11 -15.72
N GLY A 150 -31.79 -14.89 -15.85
CA GLY A 150 -31.87 -14.11 -17.09
C GLY A 150 -31.26 -14.83 -18.29
N GLU A 151 -30.07 -15.43 -18.13
CA GLU A 151 -29.41 -16.19 -19.19
C GLU A 151 -30.20 -17.44 -19.60
N VAL A 152 -30.77 -18.16 -18.63
CA VAL A 152 -31.63 -19.33 -18.89
C VAL A 152 -32.89 -18.93 -19.66
N VAL A 153 -33.51 -17.79 -19.32
CA VAL A 153 -34.70 -17.29 -20.02
C VAL A 153 -34.37 -16.85 -21.45
N LEU A 154 -33.24 -16.16 -21.66
CA LEU A 154 -32.81 -15.71 -22.99
C LEU A 154 -32.41 -16.88 -23.90
N SER A 155 -31.93 -17.98 -23.32
CA SER A 155 -31.42 -19.14 -24.03
C SER A 155 -32.40 -20.31 -24.11
N GLN A 156 -33.70 -20.06 -23.93
CA GLN A 156 -34.72 -21.11 -24.05
C GLN A 156 -34.65 -21.80 -25.42
N GLY A 157 -34.63 -23.13 -25.42
CA GLY A 157 -34.54 -23.94 -26.64
C GLY A 157 -33.13 -24.11 -27.23
N LEU A 158 -32.10 -23.50 -26.62
CA LEU A 158 -30.70 -23.73 -26.99
C LEU A 158 -30.09 -24.92 -26.22
N PRO A 159 -28.99 -25.51 -26.73
CA PRO A 159 -28.29 -26.60 -26.03
C PRO A 159 -27.83 -26.17 -24.64
N SER A 160 -28.01 -27.04 -23.63
CA SER A 160 -27.65 -26.75 -22.23
C SER A 160 -26.21 -26.32 -22.06
N GLU A 161 -25.29 -26.91 -22.82
CA GLU A 161 -23.86 -26.66 -22.66
C GLU A 161 -23.46 -25.24 -23.06
N GLY A 162 -24.11 -24.68 -24.08
CA GLY A 162 -23.95 -23.27 -24.42
C GLY A 162 -24.51 -22.33 -23.36
N ILE A 163 -25.58 -22.73 -22.66
CA ILE A 163 -26.16 -21.96 -21.55
C ILE A 163 -25.18 -21.93 -20.37
N LYS A 164 -24.59 -23.08 -20.02
CA LYS A 164 -23.58 -23.19 -18.96
C LYS A 164 -22.37 -22.30 -19.25
N GLU A 165 -21.87 -22.31 -20.49
CA GLU A 165 -20.73 -21.47 -20.89
C GLU A 165 -21.04 -19.97 -20.75
N ARG A 166 -22.18 -19.51 -21.30
CA ARG A 166 -22.58 -18.09 -21.21
C ARG A 166 -22.81 -17.64 -19.77
N ALA A 167 -23.46 -18.48 -18.96
CA ALA A 167 -23.66 -18.21 -17.54
C ALA A 167 -22.32 -18.12 -16.80
N ALA A 168 -21.36 -19.01 -17.06
CA ALA A 168 -20.04 -18.96 -16.46
C ALA A 168 -19.29 -17.65 -16.80
N ILE A 169 -19.38 -17.20 -18.06
CA ILE A 169 -18.79 -15.92 -18.51
C ILE A 169 -19.45 -14.74 -17.79
N ALA A 170 -20.78 -14.73 -17.69
CA ALA A 170 -21.54 -13.67 -17.03
C ALA A 170 -21.20 -13.59 -15.53
N LEU A 171 -21.15 -14.73 -14.83
CA LEU A 171 -20.81 -14.78 -13.40
C LEU A 171 -19.37 -14.36 -13.13
N THR A 172 -18.41 -14.78 -13.96
CA THR A 172 -17.00 -14.35 -13.85
C THR A 172 -16.87 -12.83 -13.98
N ARG A 173 -17.65 -12.21 -14.88
CA ARG A 173 -17.71 -10.76 -15.02
C ARG A 173 -18.26 -10.08 -13.77
N ILE A 174 -19.30 -10.65 -13.14
CA ILE A 174 -19.87 -10.13 -11.89
C ILE A 174 -18.85 -10.23 -10.76
N GLU A 175 -18.19 -11.38 -10.60
CA GLU A 175 -17.15 -11.58 -9.58
C GLU A 175 -16.04 -10.53 -9.70
N ALA A 176 -15.51 -10.35 -10.92
CA ALA A 176 -14.48 -9.34 -11.19
C ALA A 176 -14.96 -7.93 -10.85
N ARG A 177 -16.20 -7.57 -11.24
CA ARG A 177 -16.80 -6.25 -10.96
C ARG A 177 -16.97 -6.01 -9.46
N VAL A 178 -17.50 -6.98 -8.73
CA VAL A 178 -17.70 -6.91 -7.26
C VAL A 178 -16.35 -6.78 -6.57
N GLY A 179 -15.37 -7.60 -6.96
CA GLY A 179 -14.01 -7.57 -6.43
C GLY A 179 -13.32 -6.23 -6.68
N LYS A 180 -13.45 -5.65 -7.87
CA LYS A 180 -12.89 -4.33 -8.21
C LYS A 180 -13.58 -3.21 -7.44
N ARG A 181 -14.91 -3.24 -7.32
CA ARG A 181 -15.69 -2.25 -6.57
C ARG A 181 -15.32 -2.23 -5.09
N MET A 182 -15.09 -3.40 -4.49
CA MET A 182 -14.69 -3.47 -3.09
C MET A 182 -13.26 -2.92 -2.87
N ALA A 183 -12.36 -3.13 -3.83
CA ALA A 183 -10.99 -2.59 -3.82
C ALA A 183 -10.88 -1.10 -4.18
N SER A 184 -11.94 -0.47 -4.68
CA SER A 184 -11.86 0.94 -5.06
C SER A 184 -11.54 1.83 -3.85
N GLY A 185 -10.71 2.85 -4.06
CA GLY A 185 -10.32 3.80 -3.02
C GLY A 185 -9.26 3.30 -2.01
N THR A 186 -8.98 2.00 -1.92
CA THR A 186 -7.88 1.52 -1.04
C THR A 186 -6.50 1.90 -1.57
N GLY A 187 -6.39 2.20 -2.88
CA GLY A 187 -5.15 2.70 -3.48
C GLY A 187 -4.64 4.01 -2.87
N ILE A 188 -5.53 4.84 -2.32
CA ILE A 188 -5.13 6.07 -1.61
C ILE A 188 -4.24 5.74 -0.41
N LEU A 189 -4.54 4.66 0.33
CA LEU A 189 -3.74 4.25 1.49
C LEU A 189 -2.36 3.75 1.07
N ALA A 190 -2.29 3.04 -0.07
CA ALA A 190 -1.01 2.62 -0.63
C ALA A 190 -0.15 3.83 -1.00
N THR A 191 -0.76 4.85 -1.63
CA THR A 191 -0.07 6.10 -1.94
C THR A 191 0.38 6.81 -0.66
N VAL A 192 -0.51 7.09 0.29
CA VAL A 192 -0.14 7.77 1.56
C VAL A 192 0.95 7.01 2.29
N GLY A 193 0.86 5.69 2.36
CA GLY A 193 1.86 4.83 2.99
C GLY A 193 3.23 4.85 2.29
N SER A 194 3.27 4.95 0.96
CA SER A 194 4.52 4.95 0.19
C SER A 194 5.17 6.33 0.09
N ILE A 195 4.38 7.40 -0.07
CA ILE A 195 4.90 8.76 -0.27
C ILE A 195 4.96 9.58 1.02
N GLY A 196 4.18 9.25 2.05
CA GLY A 196 4.11 10.00 3.31
C GLY A 196 5.46 10.25 3.98
N PRO A 197 6.36 9.26 4.10
CA PRO A 197 7.69 9.47 4.69
C PRO A 197 8.54 10.44 3.86
N PHE A 198 8.45 10.38 2.53
CA PHE A 198 9.20 11.26 1.64
C PHE A 198 8.67 12.69 1.66
N VAL A 199 7.37 12.88 1.82
CA VAL A 199 6.76 14.20 2.02
C VAL A 199 7.24 14.81 3.35
N GLY A 200 7.34 14.01 4.42
CA GLY A 200 7.94 14.44 5.69
C GLY A 200 9.43 14.78 5.57
N LEU A 201 10.19 13.96 4.84
CA LEU A 201 11.61 14.20 4.54
C LEU A 201 11.79 15.50 3.77
N PHE A 202 10.96 15.76 2.77
CA PHE A 202 10.96 17.04 2.07
C PHE A 202 10.77 18.22 3.04
N GLY A 203 9.82 18.11 3.98
CA GLY A 203 9.63 19.10 5.05
C GLY A 203 10.90 19.33 5.88
N THR A 204 11.63 18.26 6.24
CA THR A 204 12.90 18.42 6.97
C THR A 204 13.96 19.15 6.17
N VAL A 205 14.15 18.75 4.91
CA VAL A 205 15.17 19.34 4.03
C VAL A 205 14.90 20.82 3.84
N TRP A 206 13.63 21.18 3.61
CA TRP A 206 13.22 22.57 3.47
C TRP A 206 13.44 23.39 4.74
N GLY A 207 13.02 22.88 5.91
CA GLY A 207 13.18 23.59 7.17
C GLY A 207 14.65 23.79 7.58
N ILE A 208 15.49 22.76 7.38
CA ILE A 208 16.94 22.86 7.61
C ILE A 208 17.58 23.88 6.65
N MET A 209 17.19 23.86 5.37
CA MET A 209 17.66 24.85 4.39
C MET A 209 17.27 26.28 4.80
N GLY A 210 16.01 26.50 5.18
CA GLY A 210 15.55 27.81 5.67
C GLY A 210 16.32 28.28 6.91
N SER A 211 16.65 27.35 7.81
CA SER A 211 17.45 27.64 9.01
C SER A 211 18.87 28.08 8.65
N PHE A 212 19.53 27.42 7.68
CA PHE A 212 20.86 27.83 7.20
C PHE A 212 20.85 29.20 6.49
N ILE A 213 19.80 29.51 5.73
CA ILE A 213 19.62 30.84 5.12
C ILE A 213 19.49 31.91 6.22
N GLY A 214 18.80 31.61 7.31
CA GLY A 214 18.70 32.50 8.48
C GLY A 214 20.06 32.83 9.11
N ILE A 215 20.95 31.85 9.25
CA ILE A 215 22.33 32.04 9.72
C ILE A 215 23.09 32.98 8.78
N ALA A 216 23.02 32.73 7.47
CA ALA A 216 23.73 33.51 6.47
C ALA A 216 23.30 34.99 6.48
N ASN A 217 22.00 35.26 6.64
CA ASN A 217 21.47 36.62 6.69
C ASN A 217 21.77 37.35 8.00
N SER A 218 21.77 36.63 9.12
CA SER A 218 21.97 37.20 10.46
C SER A 218 23.44 37.39 10.84
N ASN A 219 24.38 36.85 10.04
CA ASN A 219 25.83 36.89 10.30
C ASN A 219 26.21 36.42 11.72
N THR A 220 25.38 35.59 12.35
CA THR A 220 25.63 35.04 13.69
C THR A 220 25.66 33.52 13.62
N THR A 221 26.67 32.92 14.26
CA THR A 221 26.81 31.46 14.39
C THR A 221 26.09 30.91 15.63
N SER A 222 25.23 31.71 16.26
CA SER A 222 24.50 31.31 17.46
C SER A 222 23.51 30.18 17.15
N LEU A 223 23.74 29.01 17.74
CA LEU A 223 22.85 27.84 17.63
C LEU A 223 21.43 28.13 18.13
N ALA A 224 21.26 29.11 19.03
CA ALA A 224 19.95 29.50 19.56
C ALA A 224 18.99 30.01 18.47
N VAL A 225 19.52 30.63 17.40
CA VAL A 225 18.72 31.17 16.29
C VAL A 225 18.18 30.06 15.38
N VAL A 226 18.86 28.93 15.32
CA VAL A 226 18.65 27.84 14.36
C VAL A 226 17.85 26.69 14.98
N ALA A 227 17.96 26.51 16.30
CA ALA A 227 17.34 25.42 17.03
C ALA A 227 15.82 25.29 16.77
N PRO A 228 15.02 26.37 16.70
CA PRO A 228 13.58 26.25 16.40
C PRO A 228 13.30 25.66 15.00
N GLY A 229 13.97 26.14 13.96
CA GLY A 229 13.73 25.69 12.59
C GLY A 229 14.17 24.23 12.33
N ILE A 230 15.22 23.77 13.02
CA ILE A 230 15.62 22.35 13.00
C ILE A 230 14.57 21.49 13.72
N ALA A 231 14.06 21.96 14.86
CA ALA A 231 13.03 21.22 15.59
C ALA A 231 11.74 21.07 14.75
N GLU A 232 11.30 22.15 14.08
CA GLU A 232 10.13 22.14 13.17
C GLU A 232 10.32 21.20 11.98
N ALA A 233 11.51 21.24 11.38
CA ALA A 233 11.91 20.30 10.33
C ALA A 233 11.72 18.86 10.81
N LEU A 234 12.31 18.48 11.95
CA LEU A 234 12.22 17.12 12.50
C LEU A 234 10.78 16.71 12.81
N LEU A 235 9.96 17.64 13.30
CA LEU A 235 8.53 17.42 13.54
C LEU A 235 7.80 17.02 12.24
N ALA A 236 8.11 17.66 11.10
CA ALA A 236 7.47 17.33 9.82
C ALA A 236 7.72 15.87 9.38
N THR A 237 8.95 15.34 9.59
CA THR A 237 9.23 13.92 9.33
C THR A 237 8.52 13.00 10.32
N GLY A 238 8.47 13.38 11.61
CA GLY A 238 7.71 12.63 12.61
C GLY A 238 6.24 12.48 12.23
N ILE A 239 5.59 13.58 11.82
CA ILE A 239 4.20 13.58 11.34
C ILE A 239 4.05 12.71 10.08
N GLY A 240 5.04 12.76 9.17
CA GLY A 240 5.06 11.92 7.96
C GLY A 240 5.01 10.44 8.27
N LEU A 241 5.80 9.99 9.25
CA LEU A 241 5.80 8.59 9.70
C LEU A 241 4.50 8.21 10.42
N VAL A 242 3.97 9.10 11.26
CA VAL A 242 2.68 8.90 11.97
C VAL A 242 1.53 8.77 10.98
N ALA A 243 1.55 9.47 9.84
CA ALA A 243 0.55 9.32 8.78
C ALA A 243 0.77 8.04 7.95
N ALA A 244 2.02 7.71 7.61
CA ALA A 244 2.35 6.62 6.70
C ALA A 244 2.16 5.22 7.32
N ILE A 245 2.62 5.02 8.57
CA ILE A 245 2.62 3.69 9.20
C ILE A 245 1.20 3.11 9.30
N PRO A 246 0.19 3.83 9.83
CA PRO A 246 -1.18 3.32 9.86
C PRO A 246 -1.73 3.05 8.45
N ALA A 247 -1.42 3.91 7.47
CA ALA A 247 -1.90 3.74 6.10
C ALA A 247 -1.43 2.42 5.49
N VAL A 248 -0.16 2.05 5.66
CA VAL A 248 0.39 0.77 5.18
C VAL A 248 -0.27 -0.42 5.88
N VAL A 249 -0.39 -0.37 7.21
CA VAL A 249 -1.00 -1.46 7.99
C VAL A 249 -2.45 -1.69 7.58
N ILE A 250 -3.23 -0.62 7.48
CA ILE A 250 -4.63 -0.68 7.07
C ILE A 250 -4.76 -1.17 5.63
N TYR A 251 -3.93 -0.66 4.71
CA TYR A 251 -3.94 -1.09 3.31
C TYR A 251 -3.74 -2.61 3.18
N ASN A 252 -2.75 -3.15 3.89
CA ASN A 252 -2.43 -4.58 3.87
C ASN A 252 -3.58 -5.41 4.46
N ALA A 253 -4.14 -4.98 5.59
CA ALA A 253 -5.27 -5.66 6.23
C ALA A 253 -6.52 -5.66 5.33
N LEU A 254 -6.86 -4.51 4.73
CA LEU A 254 -7.99 -4.40 3.81
C LEU A 254 -7.77 -5.25 2.55
N THR A 255 -6.58 -5.22 1.95
CA THR A 255 -6.25 -6.01 0.76
C THR A 255 -6.40 -7.50 1.03
N ARG A 256 -5.83 -8.00 2.13
CA ARG A 256 -5.98 -9.41 2.56
C ARG A 256 -7.46 -9.78 2.75
N SER A 257 -8.21 -8.89 3.39
CA SER A 257 -9.62 -9.09 3.68
C SER A 257 -10.48 -9.07 2.40
N ILE A 258 -10.17 -8.21 1.43
CA ILE A 258 -10.82 -8.15 0.12
C ILE A 258 -10.55 -9.42 -0.69
N THR A 259 -9.31 -9.92 -0.69
CA THR A 259 -8.99 -11.21 -1.33
C THR A 259 -9.83 -12.35 -0.73
N GLY A 260 -9.98 -12.38 0.60
CA GLY A 260 -10.86 -13.35 1.26
C GLY A 260 -12.34 -13.17 0.92
N TYR A 261 -12.79 -11.93 0.66
CA TYR A 261 -14.16 -11.69 0.19
C TYR A 261 -14.36 -12.17 -1.26
N ARG A 262 -13.39 -11.94 -2.16
CA ARG A 262 -13.41 -12.44 -3.54
C ARG A 262 -13.52 -13.97 -3.57
N ALA A 263 -12.73 -14.66 -2.74
CA ALA A 263 -12.81 -16.11 -2.62
C ALA A 263 -14.23 -16.59 -2.25
N LEU A 264 -14.90 -15.95 -1.28
CA LEU A 264 -16.28 -16.30 -0.92
C LEU A 264 -17.30 -16.03 -2.04
N VAL A 265 -17.05 -15.02 -2.89
CA VAL A 265 -17.89 -14.77 -4.07
C VAL A 265 -17.64 -15.84 -5.12
N GLY A 266 -16.38 -16.23 -5.37
CA GLY A 266 -16.03 -17.34 -6.26
C GLY A 266 -16.65 -18.66 -5.82
N ASP A 267 -16.66 -18.96 -4.52
CA ASP A 267 -17.36 -20.14 -3.97
C ASP A 267 -18.87 -20.10 -4.29
N ALA A 268 -19.49 -18.92 -4.22
CA ALA A 268 -20.91 -18.76 -4.53
C ALA A 268 -21.18 -18.92 -6.03
N VAL A 269 -20.31 -18.38 -6.88
CA VAL A 269 -20.35 -18.59 -8.34
C VAL A 269 -20.28 -20.07 -8.67
N ALA A 270 -19.35 -20.81 -8.06
CA ALA A 270 -19.20 -22.25 -8.26
C ALA A 270 -20.47 -23.02 -7.87
N LEU A 271 -21.06 -22.74 -6.70
CA LEU A 271 -22.31 -23.37 -6.27
C LEU A 271 -23.46 -23.08 -7.21
N VAL A 272 -23.63 -21.81 -7.63
CA VAL A 272 -24.66 -21.42 -8.60
C VAL A 272 -24.48 -22.17 -9.92
N MET A 273 -23.25 -22.31 -10.41
CA MET A 273 -22.95 -23.10 -11.62
C MET A 273 -23.26 -24.59 -11.45
N CYS A 274 -22.99 -25.17 -10.27
CA CYS A 274 -23.37 -26.56 -9.98
C CYS A 274 -24.89 -26.76 -9.99
N HIS A 275 -25.66 -25.84 -9.40
CA HIS A 275 -27.13 -25.90 -9.45
C HIS A 275 -27.65 -25.72 -10.88
N LEU A 276 -27.10 -24.76 -11.62
CA LEU A 276 -27.46 -24.56 -13.03
C LEU A 276 -27.21 -25.83 -13.86
N SER A 277 -26.03 -26.44 -13.73
CA SER A 277 -25.72 -27.68 -14.46
C SER A 277 -26.72 -28.77 -14.12
N ARG A 278 -26.96 -29.02 -12.82
CA ARG A 278 -27.89 -30.06 -12.37
C ARG A 278 -29.32 -29.82 -12.87
N ASP A 279 -29.80 -28.57 -12.83
CA ASP A 279 -31.14 -28.22 -13.28
C ASP A 279 -31.29 -28.39 -14.80
N LEU A 280 -30.27 -28.03 -15.59
CA LEU A 280 -30.27 -28.23 -17.05
C LEU A 280 -30.20 -29.71 -17.43
N ASP A 281 -29.31 -30.49 -16.80
CA ASP A 281 -29.17 -31.93 -17.06
C ASP A 281 -30.48 -32.66 -16.71
N THR A 282 -31.15 -32.25 -15.63
CA THR A 282 -32.47 -32.78 -15.25
C THR A 282 -33.53 -32.45 -16.30
N ARG A 283 -33.54 -31.23 -16.88
CA ARG A 283 -34.46 -30.87 -17.95
C ARG A 283 -34.21 -31.67 -19.24
N GLU A 284 -32.96 -31.92 -19.60
CA GLU A 284 -32.62 -32.73 -20.77
C GLU A 284 -33.05 -34.19 -20.59
N THR A 285 -32.78 -34.80 -19.44
CA THR A 285 -33.21 -36.19 -19.18
C THR A 285 -34.72 -36.37 -19.22
N VAL A 286 -35.49 -35.36 -18.77
CA VAL A 286 -36.96 -35.35 -18.87
C VAL A 286 -37.41 -35.17 -20.33
N THR A 287 -36.76 -34.28 -21.08
CA THR A 287 -37.13 -33.96 -22.48
C THR A 287 -36.80 -35.12 -23.43
N TYR A 288 -35.70 -35.84 -23.19
CA TYR A 288 -35.21 -36.92 -24.05
C TYR A 288 -35.43 -38.33 -23.48
N GLY A 289 -36.38 -38.49 -22.54
CA GLY A 289 -36.69 -39.72 -21.79
C GLY A 289 -36.09 -41.04 -22.30
N ARG A 290 -35.23 -41.63 -21.45
CA ARG A 290 -34.69 -43.01 -21.45
C ARG A 290 -35.23 -43.89 -22.59
N PRO A 291 -34.41 -44.38 -23.55
CA PRO A 291 -34.89 -45.39 -24.48
C PRO A 291 -35.45 -46.55 -23.66
N SER A 292 -36.76 -46.78 -23.82
CA SER A 292 -37.46 -47.91 -23.25
C SER A 292 -36.62 -49.16 -23.49
N ASN A 293 -36.34 -49.91 -22.43
CA ASN A 293 -35.85 -51.28 -22.54
C ASN A 293 -36.90 -52.11 -23.28
N LEU A 294 -36.95 -51.99 -24.61
CA LEU A 294 -37.88 -52.69 -25.50
C LEU A 294 -37.22 -53.92 -26.16
N ARG A 295 -36.12 -54.44 -25.60
CA ARG A 295 -35.43 -55.64 -26.11
C ARG A 295 -34.93 -56.61 -25.05
N LEU A 296 -35.69 -56.81 -23.97
CA LEU A 296 -35.53 -57.98 -23.09
C LEU A 296 -36.81 -58.83 -22.98
N ALA A 297 -37.83 -58.56 -23.81
CA ALA A 297 -39.10 -59.29 -23.83
C ALA A 297 -39.53 -59.75 -25.23
N ALA A 298 -38.58 -59.89 -26.16
CA ALA A 298 -38.81 -60.57 -27.43
C ALA A 298 -37.58 -61.42 -27.77
N GLU A 299 -37.77 -62.72 -27.58
CA GLU A 299 -37.02 -63.86 -28.13
C GLU A 299 -35.65 -64.21 -27.53
#